data_AF-A0A1X0XIV5-F1
#
_entry.id   AF-A0A1X0XIV5-F1
#
_cell.length_a   1.000
_cell.length_b   1.000
_cell.length_c   1.000
_cell.angle_alpha   90.00
_cell.angle_beta   90.00
_cell.angle_gamma   90.00
#
_symmetry.space_group_name_H-M   'P 1'
#
loop_
_entity.id
_entity.type
_entity.pdbx_description
1 polymer ?
#
loop_
_entity_poly.entity_id
_entity_poly.type
_entity_poly.pdbx_seq_one_letter_code
_entity_poly.pdbx_strand_id
1 'polypeptide(L)'
;MWVRVLDQPFDKADVGGYSRAGALEHLADSYAQSDPPTAERWYRRLLSEHPDLQCTSQQQVELSLAEVLVAQANPAAARQALQAWRDRGGSHTPEDLLRAHIVLVDVAVADGDQRAARHAARGALQAADLPAPFFNHPQVGVAHLDPETHARLRRLARRLWLPAMFRR
;
A
#
# COMPACT_ATOMS: atom_id res chain seq x y z
N MET A 1 -5.18 -4.17 23.18
CA MET A 1 -3.85 -4.28 23.84
C MET A 1 -3.00 -3.04 23.55
N TRP A 2 -2.80 -2.67 22.28
CA TRP A 2 -1.98 -1.52 21.87
C TRP A 2 -2.45 -0.14 22.33
N VAL A 3 -3.76 0.11 22.49
CA VAL A 3 -4.26 1.38 23.06
C VAL A 3 -3.63 1.67 24.43
N ARG A 4 -3.46 0.64 25.26
CA ARG A 4 -2.82 0.77 26.59
C ARG A 4 -1.33 1.09 26.52
N VAL A 5 -0.65 0.72 25.42
CA VAL A 5 0.77 1.05 25.20
C VAL A 5 0.92 2.54 24.89
N LEU A 6 -0.06 3.14 24.19
CA LEU A 6 -0.06 4.58 23.91
C LEU A 6 -0.35 5.47 25.13
N ASP A 7 -1.01 4.90 26.15
CA ASP A 7 -1.36 5.58 27.41
C ASP A 7 -0.21 5.56 28.45
N GLN A 8 0.85 4.78 28.21
CA GLN A 8 2.02 4.77 29.09
C GLN A 8 2.93 5.96 28.80
N PRO A 9 3.54 6.58 29.82
CA PRO A 9 4.63 7.51 29.60
C PRO A 9 5.78 6.74 28.94
N PHE A 10 6.07 7.05 27.68
CA PHE A 10 7.27 6.56 27.01
C PHE A 10 8.46 7.21 27.73
N ASP A 11 9.06 6.44 28.63
CA ASP A 11 10.20 6.88 29.42
C ASP A 11 11.43 7.08 28.53
N LYS A 12 12.53 7.59 29.12
CA LYS A 12 13.83 7.88 28.46
C LYS A 12 14.43 6.75 27.59
N ALA A 13 13.83 5.57 27.55
CA ALA A 13 14.21 4.43 26.71
C ALA A 13 13.58 4.43 25.29
N ASP A 14 12.58 5.27 25.00
CA ASP A 14 12.06 5.45 23.63
C ASP A 14 12.96 6.38 22.80
N VAL A 15 14.22 5.95 22.64
CA VAL A 15 15.24 6.68 21.87
C VAL A 15 14.76 6.78 20.42
N GLY A 16 14.18 7.91 20.03
CA GLY A 16 13.72 8.21 18.67
C GLY A 16 12.23 8.05 18.41
N GLY A 17 11.39 7.76 19.42
CA GLY A 17 9.93 7.67 19.22
C GLY A 17 9.44 6.39 18.50
N TYR A 18 10.33 5.43 18.26
CA TYR A 18 10.05 4.23 17.46
C TYR A 18 9.03 3.30 18.13
N SER A 19 9.02 3.21 19.46
CA SER A 19 8.09 2.33 20.18
C SER A 19 6.67 2.84 20.03
N ARG A 20 6.50 4.16 20.10
CA ARG A 20 5.21 4.82 19.89
C ARG A 20 4.76 4.72 18.44
N ALA A 21 5.65 4.98 17.48
CA ALA A 21 5.34 4.85 16.07
C ALA A 21 4.93 3.41 15.70
N GLY A 22 5.67 2.40 16.16
CA GLY A 22 5.31 0.99 15.94
C GLY A 22 3.97 0.61 16.56
N ALA A 23 3.64 1.13 17.75
CA ALA A 23 2.33 0.91 18.37
C ALA A 23 1.18 1.53 17.55
N LEU A 24 1.37 2.73 16.99
CA LEU A 24 0.40 3.39 16.10
C LEU A 24 0.22 2.61 14.80
N GLU A 25 1.31 2.13 14.20
CA GLU A 25 1.30 1.31 12.99
C GLU A 25 0.52 0.00 13.22
N HIS A 26 0.87 -0.75 14.27
CA HIS A 26 0.18 -2.00 14.61
C HIS A 26 -1.32 -1.80 14.94
N LEU A 27 -1.69 -0.66 15.55
CA LEU A 27 -3.09 -0.31 15.71
C LEU A 27 -3.78 -0.13 14.37
N ALA A 28 -3.19 0.66 13.48
CA ALA A 28 -3.74 0.90 12.16
C ALA A 28 -3.91 -0.41 11.38
N ASP A 29 -2.88 -1.25 11.33
CA ASP A 29 -2.89 -2.55 10.67
C ASP A 29 -4.01 -3.46 11.20
N SER A 30 -4.23 -3.47 12.53
CA SER A 30 -5.26 -4.30 13.15
C SER A 30 -6.70 -3.91 12.73
N TYR A 31 -6.89 -2.65 12.33
CA TYR A 31 -8.17 -2.13 11.85
C TYR A 31 -8.28 -2.11 10.33
N ALA A 32 -7.17 -2.23 9.57
CA ALA A 32 -7.13 -1.97 8.13
C ALA A 32 -8.20 -2.70 7.33
N GLN A 33 -8.50 -3.96 7.69
CA GLN A 33 -9.52 -4.77 7.01
C GLN A 33 -10.92 -4.64 7.62
N SER A 34 -11.02 -4.43 8.93
CA SER A 34 -12.29 -4.52 9.68
C SER A 34 -12.98 -3.17 9.89
N ASP A 35 -12.20 -2.09 10.02
CA ASP A 35 -12.64 -0.72 10.20
C ASP A 35 -11.65 0.26 9.51
N PRO A 36 -11.72 0.37 8.17
CA PRO A 36 -10.81 1.22 7.40
C PRO A 36 -10.81 2.70 7.84
N PRO A 37 -11.95 3.33 8.19
CA PRO A 37 -11.93 4.70 8.75
C PRO A 37 -11.11 4.82 10.04
N THR A 38 -11.16 3.81 10.92
CA THR A 38 -10.33 3.80 12.13
C THR A 38 -8.85 3.60 11.80
N ALA A 39 -8.52 2.72 10.86
CA ALA A 39 -7.13 2.53 10.41
C ALA A 39 -6.54 3.82 9.82
N GLU A 40 -7.30 4.53 8.97
CA GLU A 40 -6.88 5.82 8.41
C GLU A 40 -6.52 6.84 9.51
N ARG A 41 -7.35 6.96 10.56
CA ARG A 41 -7.06 7.89 11.66
C ARG A 41 -5.72 7.58 12.33
N TRP A 42 -5.40 6.29 12.52
CA TRP A 42 -4.15 5.88 13.13
C TRP A 42 -2.94 6.11 12.21
N TYR A 43 -3.03 5.77 10.92
CA TYR A 43 -1.95 6.07 9.96
C TYR A 43 -1.70 7.58 9.83
N ARG A 44 -2.75 8.40 9.73
CA ARG A 44 -2.59 9.87 9.66
C ARG A 44 -1.96 10.43 10.93
N ARG A 45 -2.34 9.90 12.10
CA ARG A 45 -1.74 10.28 13.38
C ARG A 45 -0.26 9.92 13.42
N LEU A 46 0.12 8.73 12.96
CA LEU A 46 1.52 8.33 12.85
C LEU A 46 2.31 9.30 11.97
N LEU A 47 1.82 9.58 10.75
CA LEU A 47 2.48 10.52 9.83
C LEU A 47 2.59 11.94 10.39
N SER A 48 1.63 12.37 11.22
CA SER A 48 1.67 13.69 11.87
C SER A 48 2.63 13.76 13.05
N GLU A 49 2.71 12.70 13.87
CA GLU A 49 3.54 12.67 15.07
C GLU A 49 5.00 12.34 14.73
N HIS A 50 5.22 11.64 13.61
CA HIS A 50 6.53 11.14 13.19
C HIS A 50 6.80 11.42 11.70
N PRO A 51 6.87 12.70 11.27
CA PRO A 51 6.99 13.05 9.87
C PRO A 51 8.32 12.60 9.24
N ASP A 52 9.40 12.54 10.01
CA ASP A 52 10.76 12.24 9.50
C ASP A 52 11.22 10.81 9.79
N LEU A 53 10.31 9.94 10.25
CA LEU A 53 10.67 8.59 10.64
C LEU A 53 11.08 7.76 9.43
N GLN A 54 12.35 7.39 9.39
CA GLN A 54 12.93 6.56 8.33
C GLN A 54 13.52 5.31 8.98
N CYS A 55 12.82 4.16 8.90
CA CYS A 55 13.37 2.79 8.98
C CYS A 55 12.27 1.70 8.86
N THR A 56 12.60 0.67 8.09
CA THR A 56 12.08 -0.71 7.91
C THR A 56 10.59 -1.04 7.79
N SER A 57 9.65 -0.47 8.55
CA SER A 57 8.20 -0.69 8.35
C SER A 57 7.45 0.62 8.11
N GLN A 58 7.88 1.65 8.85
CA GLN A 58 7.23 2.96 8.87
C GLN A 58 7.37 3.74 7.56
N GLN A 59 8.29 3.35 6.69
CA GLN A 59 8.47 3.90 5.33
C GLN A 59 7.37 3.42 4.35
N GLN A 60 6.49 2.52 4.80
CA GLN A 60 5.37 1.97 4.04
C GLN A 60 4.03 2.53 4.53
N VAL A 61 4.00 3.43 5.52
CA VAL A 61 2.73 3.90 6.11
C VAL A 61 1.88 4.63 5.08
N GLU A 62 2.48 5.43 4.20
CA GLU A 62 1.75 6.09 3.13
C GLU A 62 1.17 5.09 2.10
N LEU A 63 1.84 3.96 1.88
CA LEU A 63 1.33 2.88 1.02
C LEU A 63 0.17 2.14 1.70
N SER A 64 0.30 1.77 2.96
CA SER A 64 -0.80 1.15 3.74
C SER A 64 -2.00 2.10 3.88
N LEU A 65 -1.75 3.40 4.05
CA LEU A 65 -2.79 4.42 4.03
C LEU A 65 -3.49 4.48 2.65
N ALA A 66 -2.74 4.39 1.56
CA ALA A 66 -3.32 4.39 0.22
C ALA A 66 -4.25 3.18 -0.01
N GLU A 67 -3.88 2.00 0.48
CA GLU A 67 -4.71 0.78 0.42
C GLU A 67 -6.02 0.95 1.20
N VAL A 68 -5.94 1.49 2.43
CA VAL A 68 -7.11 1.79 3.25
C VAL A 68 -8.02 2.83 2.58
N LEU A 69 -7.45 3.84 1.92
CA LEU A 69 -8.22 4.86 1.20
C LEU A 69 -8.91 4.30 -0.05
N VAL A 70 -8.29 3.34 -0.75
CA VAL A 70 -8.94 2.58 -1.82
C VAL A 70 -10.12 1.77 -1.27
N ALA A 71 -9.93 1.07 -0.15
CA ALA A 71 -10.99 0.29 0.49
C ALA A 71 -12.20 1.15 0.90
N GLN A 72 -11.95 2.43 1.20
CA GLN A 72 -12.98 3.44 1.49
C GLN A 72 -13.56 4.13 0.26
N ALA A 73 -13.24 3.67 -0.95
CA ALA A 73 -13.64 4.29 -2.22
C ALA A 73 -13.25 5.78 -2.33
N ASN A 74 -12.08 6.15 -1.79
CA ASN A 74 -11.50 7.49 -1.89
C ASN A 74 -10.22 7.49 -2.76
N PRO A 75 -10.34 7.28 -4.09
CA PRO A 75 -9.21 7.13 -4.99
C PRO A 75 -8.34 8.39 -5.10
N ALA A 76 -8.93 9.58 -4.92
CA ALA A 76 -8.20 10.85 -4.96
C ALA A 76 -7.22 10.96 -3.78
N ALA A 77 -7.67 10.64 -2.56
CA ALA A 77 -6.78 10.63 -1.40
C ALA A 77 -5.77 9.47 -1.47
N ALA A 78 -6.17 8.30 -1.96
CA ALA A 78 -5.25 7.18 -2.15
C ALA A 78 -4.11 7.54 -3.10
N ARG A 79 -4.40 8.25 -4.19
CA ARG A 79 -3.41 8.77 -5.13
C ARG A 79 -2.42 9.74 -4.46
N GLN A 80 -2.92 10.63 -3.59
CA GLN A 80 -2.05 11.56 -2.85
C GLN A 80 -1.13 10.82 -1.87
N ALA A 81 -1.66 9.85 -1.13
CA ALA A 81 -0.86 9.03 -0.23
C ALA A 81 0.22 8.25 -0.99
N LEU A 82 -0.14 7.63 -2.11
CA LEU A 82 0.83 6.94 -2.96
C LEU A 82 1.89 7.88 -3.55
N GLN A 83 1.52 9.11 -3.91
CA GLN A 83 2.50 10.10 -4.36
C GLN A 83 3.47 10.47 -3.24
N ALA A 84 2.98 10.69 -2.02
CA ALA A 84 3.82 10.98 -0.86
C ALA A 84 4.81 9.84 -0.56
N TRP A 85 4.35 8.59 -0.67
CA TRP A 85 5.21 7.40 -0.57
C TRP A 85 6.37 7.46 -1.58
N ARG A 86 6.07 7.77 -2.85
CA ARG A 86 7.08 7.88 -3.92
C ARG A 86 8.05 9.03 -3.70
N ASP A 87 7.56 10.19 -3.26
CA ASP A 87 8.38 11.38 -3.02
C ASP A 87 9.39 11.15 -1.87
N ARG A 88 9.08 10.22 -0.96
CA ARG A 88 9.96 9.76 0.13
C ARG A 88 10.93 8.64 -0.28
N GLY A 89 11.00 8.33 -1.57
CA GLY A 89 11.87 7.30 -2.14
C GLY A 89 11.19 5.96 -2.39
N GLY A 90 9.98 5.76 -1.85
CA GLY A 90 9.23 4.51 -1.93
C GLY A 90 10.01 3.31 -1.38
N SER A 91 9.69 2.13 -1.88
CA SER A 91 10.42 0.90 -1.64
C SER A 91 10.67 0.18 -2.96
N HIS A 92 11.75 -0.58 -2.99
CA HIS A 92 12.18 -1.37 -4.14
C HIS A 92 12.00 -2.88 -3.92
N THR A 93 11.35 -3.29 -2.83
CA THR A 93 11.02 -4.71 -2.64
C THR A 93 9.92 -5.11 -3.64
N PRO A 94 9.97 -6.33 -4.19
CA PRO A 94 8.89 -6.86 -5.03
C PRO A 94 7.50 -6.74 -4.39
N GLU A 95 7.38 -7.02 -3.09
CA GLU A 95 6.13 -6.93 -2.35
C GLU A 95 5.53 -5.52 -2.35
N ASP A 96 6.33 -4.49 -2.04
CA ASP A 96 5.85 -3.11 -2.00
C ASP A 96 5.51 -2.59 -3.40
N LEU A 97 6.28 -2.99 -4.41
CA LEU A 97 5.99 -2.68 -5.80
C LEU A 97 4.66 -3.31 -6.25
N LEU A 98 4.41 -4.55 -5.86
CA LEU A 98 3.14 -5.22 -6.14
C LEU A 98 1.97 -4.46 -5.49
N ARG A 99 2.06 -4.18 -4.19
CA ARG A 99 1.05 -3.44 -3.42
C ARG A 99 0.75 -2.07 -4.05
N ALA A 100 1.78 -1.30 -4.36
CA ALA A 100 1.66 0.00 -5.02
C ALA A 100 0.96 -0.11 -6.38
N HIS A 101 1.27 -1.13 -7.19
CA HIS A 101 0.60 -1.34 -8.46
C HIS A 101 -0.87 -1.77 -8.33
N ILE A 102 -1.22 -2.54 -7.30
CA ILE A 102 -2.62 -2.88 -7.00
C ILE A 102 -3.42 -1.60 -6.68
N VAL A 103 -2.89 -0.74 -5.79
CA VAL A 103 -3.50 0.57 -5.50
C VAL A 103 -3.67 1.40 -6.77
N LEU A 104 -2.65 1.46 -7.65
CA LEU A 104 -2.76 2.17 -8.93
C LEU A 104 -3.82 1.59 -9.86
N VAL A 105 -3.99 0.26 -9.88
CA VAL A 105 -5.07 -0.39 -10.62
C VAL A 105 -6.42 0.07 -10.09
N ASP A 106 -6.62 0.05 -8.78
CA ASP A 106 -7.89 0.39 -8.16
C ASP A 106 -8.26 1.86 -8.38
N VAL A 107 -7.29 2.77 -8.20
CA VAL A 107 -7.45 4.20 -8.49
C VAL A 107 -7.81 4.41 -9.97
N ALA A 108 -7.08 3.79 -10.89
CA ALA A 108 -7.33 3.95 -12.32
C ALA A 108 -8.68 3.37 -12.76
N VAL A 109 -9.11 2.26 -12.15
CA VAL A 109 -10.44 1.67 -12.39
C VAL A 109 -11.54 2.61 -11.88
N ALA A 110 -11.38 3.19 -10.70
CA ALA A 110 -12.34 4.14 -10.13
C ALA A 110 -12.48 5.39 -11.01
N ASP A 111 -11.39 5.87 -11.59
CA ASP A 111 -11.37 7.03 -12.49
C ASP A 111 -11.84 6.69 -13.92
N GLY A 112 -12.07 5.42 -14.24
CA GLY A 112 -12.39 4.97 -15.60
C GLY A 112 -11.22 5.02 -16.58
N ASP A 113 -9.99 5.28 -16.10
CA ASP A 113 -8.78 5.31 -16.93
C ASP A 113 -8.28 3.89 -17.23
N GLN A 114 -8.80 3.33 -18.32
CA GLN A 114 -8.44 1.98 -18.77
C GLN A 114 -6.98 1.85 -19.18
N ARG A 115 -6.35 2.92 -19.68
CA ARG A 115 -4.94 2.87 -20.10
C ARG A 115 -4.04 2.77 -18.88
N ALA A 116 -4.28 3.61 -17.87
CA ALA A 116 -3.58 3.55 -16.60
C ALA A 116 -3.83 2.21 -15.88
N ALA A 117 -5.07 1.74 -15.81
CA ALA A 117 -5.40 0.47 -15.18
C ALA A 117 -4.67 -0.71 -15.85
N ARG A 118 -4.59 -0.73 -17.18
CA ARG A 118 -3.85 -1.76 -17.93
C ARG A 118 -2.34 -1.67 -17.67
N HIS A 119 -1.79 -0.47 -17.66
CA HIS A 119 -0.37 -0.26 -17.40
C HIS A 119 0.00 -0.70 -15.98
N ALA A 120 -0.75 -0.26 -14.98
CA ALA A 120 -0.57 -0.66 -13.58
C ALA A 120 -0.73 -2.17 -13.39
N ALA A 121 -1.72 -2.80 -14.05
CA ALA A 121 -1.92 -4.24 -13.95
C ALA A 121 -0.74 -5.05 -14.53
N ARG A 122 -0.08 -4.54 -15.58
CA ARG A 122 1.16 -5.15 -16.08
C ARG A 122 2.32 -4.98 -15.10
N GLY A 123 2.45 -3.80 -14.49
CA GLY A 123 3.43 -3.56 -13.45
C GLY A 123 3.25 -4.48 -12.24
N ALA A 124 2.02 -4.69 -11.78
CA ALA A 124 1.72 -5.63 -10.70
C ALA A 124 2.17 -7.07 -11.04
N LEU A 125 1.84 -7.55 -12.24
CA LEU A 125 2.25 -8.89 -12.69
C LEU A 125 3.78 -9.00 -12.78
N GLN A 126 4.46 -7.97 -13.29
CA GLN A 126 5.92 -7.94 -13.35
C GLN A 126 6.56 -7.93 -11.97
N ALA A 127 6.02 -7.17 -11.02
CA ALA A 127 6.49 -7.14 -9.64
C ALA A 127 6.35 -8.50 -8.95
N ALA A 128 5.25 -9.22 -9.21
CA ALA A 128 5.03 -10.58 -8.70
C ALA A 128 6.01 -11.63 -9.26
N ASP A 129 6.56 -11.38 -10.45
CA ASP A 129 7.54 -12.26 -11.11
C ASP A 129 9.00 -11.92 -10.73
N LEU A 130 9.24 -10.87 -9.94
CA LEU A 130 10.60 -10.50 -9.52
C LEU A 130 11.19 -11.53 -8.55
N PRO A 131 12.49 -11.83 -8.65
CA PRO A 131 13.15 -12.74 -7.72
C PRO A 131 13.24 -12.13 -6.31
N ALA A 132 13.47 -12.99 -5.33
CA ALA A 132 13.71 -12.55 -3.96
C ALA A 132 14.90 -11.59 -3.89
N PRO A 133 14.75 -10.40 -3.26
CA PRO A 133 15.82 -9.42 -3.20
C PRO A 133 16.98 -9.86 -2.30
N PHE A 134 16.72 -10.76 -1.34
CA PHE A 134 17.71 -11.21 -0.36
C PHE A 134 18.12 -12.65 -0.61
N PHE A 135 19.33 -12.85 -1.13
CA PHE A 135 19.87 -14.19 -1.44
C PHE A 135 19.84 -15.15 -0.24
N ASN A 136 20.23 -14.66 0.95
CA ASN A 136 20.28 -15.47 2.17
C ASN A 136 18.90 -15.69 2.83
N HIS A 137 17.89 -14.95 2.40
CA HIS A 137 16.52 -15.01 2.92
C HIS A 137 15.52 -14.99 1.76
N PRO A 138 15.45 -16.08 0.97
CA PRO A 138 14.73 -16.11 -0.31
C PRO A 138 13.21 -15.97 -0.19
N GLN A 139 12.68 -15.92 1.03
CA GLN A 139 11.26 -15.75 1.33
C GLN A 139 10.91 -14.34 1.83
N VAL A 140 11.90 -13.44 1.98
CA VAL A 140 11.67 -12.10 2.53
C VAL A 140 11.51 -11.09 1.41
N GLY A 141 10.46 -10.27 1.48
CA GLY A 141 10.16 -9.22 0.50
C GLY A 141 9.75 -9.74 -0.88
N VAL A 142 9.37 -11.02 -0.97
CA VAL A 142 8.81 -11.60 -2.18
C VAL A 142 7.33 -11.23 -2.31
N ALA A 143 6.91 -10.94 -3.53
CA ALA A 143 5.52 -10.66 -3.82
C ALA A 143 4.73 -11.96 -4.00
N HIS A 144 3.59 -12.07 -3.31
CA HIS A 144 2.66 -13.18 -3.49
C HIS A 144 1.31 -12.65 -3.98
N LEU A 145 0.82 -13.22 -5.08
CA LEU A 145 -0.51 -12.96 -5.60
C LEU A 145 -1.42 -14.13 -5.25
N ASP A 146 -2.56 -13.84 -4.62
CA ASP A 146 -3.62 -14.83 -4.51
C ASP A 146 -4.22 -15.12 -5.92
N PRO A 147 -4.84 -16.30 -6.11
CA PRO A 147 -5.36 -16.69 -7.41
C PRO A 147 -6.41 -15.73 -8.00
N GLU A 148 -7.22 -15.09 -7.15
CA GLU A 148 -8.28 -14.18 -7.58
C GLU A 148 -7.70 -12.87 -8.09
N THR A 149 -6.78 -12.26 -7.32
CA THR A 149 -6.08 -11.05 -7.71
C THR A 149 -5.26 -11.29 -8.98
N HIS A 150 -4.56 -12.43 -9.10
CA HIS A 150 -3.82 -12.77 -10.31
C HIS A 150 -4.75 -12.85 -11.55
N ALA A 151 -5.89 -13.52 -11.45
CA ALA A 151 -6.85 -13.61 -12.53
C ALA A 151 -7.42 -12.24 -12.94
N ARG A 152 -7.72 -11.39 -11.94
CA ARG A 152 -8.18 -10.01 -12.13
C ARG A 152 -7.14 -9.18 -12.91
N LEU A 153 -5.88 -9.20 -12.47
CA LEU A 153 -4.80 -8.44 -13.09
C LEU A 153 -4.52 -8.90 -14.53
N ARG A 154 -4.49 -10.21 -14.80
CA ARG A 154 -4.34 -10.74 -16.17
C ARG A 154 -5.44 -10.25 -17.10
N ARG A 155 -6.69 -10.20 -16.64
CA ARG A 155 -7.82 -9.70 -17.43
C ARG A 155 -7.65 -8.22 -17.78
N LEU A 156 -7.24 -7.40 -16.82
CA LEU A 156 -6.98 -5.97 -17.04
C LEU A 156 -5.79 -5.74 -17.98
N ALA A 157 -4.68 -6.47 -17.80
CA ALA A 157 -3.48 -6.37 -18.63
C ALA A 157 -3.72 -6.75 -20.11
N ARG A 158 -4.65 -7.66 -20.36
CA ARG A 158 -4.98 -8.19 -21.70
C ARG A 158 -5.98 -7.34 -22.48
N ARG A 159 -6.89 -6.61 -21.82
CA ARG A 159 -7.96 -5.86 -22.52
C ARG A 159 -7.36 -4.83 -23.51
N LEU A 160 -7.44 -5.16 -24.81
CA LEU A 160 -7.56 -4.21 -25.90
C LEU A 160 -9.07 -3.95 -26.03
N TRP A 161 -9.57 -2.81 -25.57
CA TRP A 161 -10.95 -2.43 -25.88
C TRP A 161 -10.96 -1.88 -27.30
N LEU A 162 -11.57 -2.61 -28.23
CA LEU A 162 -12.01 -2.01 -29.49
C LEU A 162 -13.15 -1.04 -29.13
N PRO A 163 -13.09 0.23 -29.56
CA PRO A 163 -14.19 1.16 -29.32
C PRO A 163 -15.49 0.57 -29.85
N ALA A 164 -16.62 0.91 -29.21
CA ALA A 164 -17.98 0.46 -29.52
C ALA A 164 -18.48 0.78 -30.95
N MET A 165 -17.59 1.13 -31.89
CA MET A 165 -17.88 1.37 -33.30
C MET A 165 -18.01 0.09 -34.16
N PHE A 166 -17.75 -1.10 -33.60
CA PHE A 166 -17.86 -2.38 -34.36
C PHE A 166 -19.00 -3.29 -33.88
N ARG A 167 -20.08 -2.74 -33.32
CA ARG A 167 -21.38 -3.44 -33.29
C ARG A 167 -22.28 -2.88 -34.37
N ARG A 168 -22.12 -3.39 -35.60
CA ARG A 168 -23.15 -3.45 -36.64
C ARG A 168 -23.01 -4.77 -37.37
#